data_AF-A0A1I6FGW0-F1
#
_entry.id   AF-A0A1I6FGW0-F1
#
_cell.length_a   1.000
_cell.length_b   1.000
_cell.length_c   1.000
_cell.angle_alpha   90.00
_cell.angle_beta   90.00
_cell.angle_gamma   90.00
#
_symmetry.space_group_name_H-M   'P 1'
#
loop_
_entity.id
_entity.type
_entity.pdbx_description
1 polymer ?
#
loop_
_entity_poly.entity_id
_entity_poly.type
_entity_poly.pdbx_seq_one_letter_code
_entity_poly.pdbx_strand_id
1 'polypeptide(L)'
;MLSFWADGAGSWEFAASLSDGDPAVFGREVGSDWVPIGESLSEFLLHVTVLETSIGASNQCYAPGVPAGRLSRIVSGYRPLPLQELPCPSMDSRILVGADALLQISESVSDRTLPPGELFDVSVSAVVAASIDEVIDSFPEIPWKRSSAVVAGEFPPEDPPEFLR
;
A
#
# COMPACT_ATOMS: atom_id res chain seq x y z
N MET A 1 -25.14 -8.79 0.36
CA MET A 1 -23.76 -8.29 0.37
C MET A 1 -23.04 -8.91 -0.83
N LEU A 2 -22.26 -8.14 -1.56
CA LEU A 2 -21.49 -8.58 -2.73
C LEU A 2 -20.01 -8.51 -2.37
N SER A 3 -19.32 -9.65 -2.39
CA SER A 3 -17.86 -9.67 -2.34
C SER A 3 -17.30 -9.17 -3.67
N PHE A 4 -16.39 -8.21 -3.63
CA PHE A 4 -15.93 -7.52 -4.84
C PHE A 4 -14.41 -7.36 -4.92
N TRP A 5 -13.68 -7.53 -3.82
CA TRP A 5 -12.23 -7.41 -3.80
C TRP A 5 -11.63 -8.40 -2.80
N ALA A 6 -10.43 -8.87 -3.11
CA ALA A 6 -9.58 -9.67 -2.22
C ALA A 6 -8.15 -9.16 -2.35
N ASP A 7 -7.38 -9.28 -1.27
CA ASP A 7 -5.99 -8.85 -1.30
C ASP A 7 -5.12 -9.77 -2.19
N GLY A 8 -3.94 -9.29 -2.58
CA GLY A 8 -3.04 -10.05 -3.46
C GLY A 8 -2.59 -11.40 -2.89
N ALA A 9 -2.66 -11.59 -1.57
CA ALA A 9 -2.36 -12.85 -0.90
C ALA A 9 -3.58 -13.78 -0.76
N GLY A 10 -4.79 -13.31 -1.05
CA GLY A 10 -6.05 -14.03 -0.83
C GLY A 10 -6.34 -14.31 0.64
N SER A 11 -5.75 -13.55 1.56
CA SER A 11 -5.95 -13.67 3.02
C SER A 11 -7.10 -12.82 3.51
N TRP A 12 -7.44 -11.75 2.78
CA TRP A 12 -8.55 -10.85 3.10
C TRP A 12 -9.56 -10.75 1.97
N GLU A 13 -10.84 -10.66 2.34
CA GLU A 13 -11.96 -10.42 1.43
C GLU A 13 -12.76 -9.21 1.86
N PHE A 14 -13.27 -8.48 0.87
CA PHE A 14 -14.04 -7.25 1.06
C PHE A 14 -15.35 -7.33 0.30
N ALA A 15 -16.40 -6.82 0.94
CA ALA A 15 -17.75 -6.86 0.44
C ALA A 15 -18.52 -5.58 0.76
N ALA A 16 -19.50 -5.25 -0.06
CA ALA A 16 -20.37 -4.10 0.13
C ALA A 16 -21.85 -4.52 0.18
N SER A 17 -22.66 -3.74 0.89
CA SER A 17 -24.12 -3.89 0.80
C SER A 17 -24.62 -3.39 -0.57
N LEU A 18 -25.59 -4.09 -1.17
CA LEU A 18 -26.19 -3.69 -2.45
C LEU A 18 -27.36 -2.70 -2.22
N SER A 19 -27.12 -1.67 -1.41
CA SER A 19 -28.09 -0.60 -1.15
C SER A 19 -27.85 0.59 -2.07
N ASP A 20 -28.90 1.38 -2.34
CA ASP A 20 -28.78 2.61 -3.13
C ASP A 20 -27.83 3.62 -2.48
N GLY A 21 -26.99 4.26 -3.28
CA GLY A 21 -26.03 5.29 -2.86
C GLY A 21 -24.58 4.80 -2.82
N ASP A 22 -23.83 5.25 -1.82
CA ASP A 22 -22.44 4.85 -1.56
C ASP A 22 -22.41 3.89 -0.35
N PRO A 23 -22.43 2.57 -0.58
CA PRO A 23 -22.63 1.60 0.49
C PRO A 23 -21.40 1.46 1.39
N ALA A 24 -21.63 1.10 2.65
CA ALA A 24 -20.56 0.74 3.56
C ALA A 24 -19.83 -0.54 3.12
N VAL A 25 -18.52 -0.57 3.35
CA VAL A 25 -17.66 -1.73 3.10
C VAL A 25 -17.45 -2.53 4.38
N PHE A 26 -17.39 -3.85 4.20
CA PHE A 26 -17.09 -4.84 5.21
C PHE A 26 -15.86 -5.64 4.77
N GLY A 27 -15.00 -5.97 5.71
CA GLY A 27 -13.81 -6.79 5.50
C GLY A 27 -13.83 -8.02 6.39
N ARG A 28 -13.08 -9.05 6.00
CA ARG A 28 -12.76 -10.20 6.85
C ARG A 28 -11.45 -10.83 6.45
N GLU A 29 -10.78 -11.45 7.41
CA GLU A 29 -9.80 -12.50 7.12
C GLU A 29 -10.55 -13.75 6.64
N VAL A 30 -10.00 -14.50 5.70
CA VAL A 30 -10.64 -15.73 5.19
C VAL A 30 -10.90 -16.70 6.34
N GLY A 31 -12.17 -17.06 6.54
CA GLY A 31 -12.62 -17.93 7.63
C GLY A 31 -13.10 -17.23 8.89
N SER A 32 -13.04 -15.89 8.93
CA SER A 32 -13.58 -15.05 10.02
C SER A 32 -14.93 -14.39 9.66
N ASP A 33 -15.52 -13.74 10.66
CA ASP A 33 -16.76 -12.98 10.51
C ASP A 33 -16.53 -11.63 9.81
N TRP A 34 -17.54 -11.17 9.08
CA TRP A 34 -17.52 -9.86 8.43
C TRP A 34 -17.59 -8.73 9.45
N VAL A 35 -16.67 -7.78 9.34
CA VAL A 35 -16.63 -6.59 10.19
C VAL A 35 -16.68 -5.31 9.35
N PRO A 36 -17.37 -4.25 9.81
CA PRO A 36 -17.35 -2.96 9.12
C PRO A 36 -15.94 -2.36 9.19
N ILE A 37 -15.44 -1.87 8.05
CA ILE A 37 -14.10 -1.24 7.99
C ILE A 37 -14.14 0.28 8.21
N GLY A 38 -15.33 0.88 8.23
CA GLY A 38 -15.51 2.31 8.48
C GLY A 38 -15.36 3.20 7.24
N GLU A 39 -15.24 2.62 6.04
CA GLU A 39 -15.20 3.32 4.76
C GLU A 39 -16.47 3.04 3.93
N SER A 40 -16.85 4.01 3.10
CA SER A 40 -17.78 3.80 2.00
C SER A 40 -17.09 3.09 0.82
N LEU A 41 -17.87 2.59 -0.14
CA LEU A 41 -17.32 1.93 -1.32
C LEU A 41 -16.48 2.90 -2.16
N SER A 42 -16.90 4.15 -2.31
CA SER A 42 -16.11 5.14 -3.05
C SER A 42 -14.78 5.46 -2.36
N GLU A 43 -14.78 5.59 -1.03
CA GLU A 43 -13.58 5.78 -0.21
C GLU A 43 -12.63 4.58 -0.34
N PHE A 44 -13.15 3.36 -0.19
CA PHE A 44 -12.38 2.13 -0.30
C PHE A 44 -11.75 1.97 -1.69
N LEU A 45 -12.51 2.22 -2.75
CA LEU A 45 -11.98 2.14 -4.12
C LEU A 45 -10.87 3.17 -4.36
N LEU A 46 -10.99 4.38 -3.82
CA LEU A 46 -9.91 5.37 -3.85
C LEU A 46 -8.70 4.90 -3.07
N HIS A 47 -8.89 4.37 -1.86
CA HIS A 47 -7.82 3.83 -1.03
C HIS A 47 -7.04 2.75 -1.79
N VAL A 48 -7.73 1.71 -2.25
CA VAL A 48 -7.12 0.60 -2.99
C VAL A 48 -6.46 1.10 -4.27
N THR A 49 -7.05 2.06 -4.98
CA THR A 49 -6.41 2.65 -6.18
C THR A 49 -5.06 3.29 -5.84
N VAL A 50 -4.97 4.05 -4.75
CA VAL A 50 -3.71 4.67 -4.31
C VAL A 50 -2.70 3.60 -3.88
N LEU A 51 -3.13 2.59 -3.13
CA LEU A 51 -2.29 1.48 -2.70
C LEU A 51 -1.71 0.71 -3.90
N GLU A 52 -2.57 0.27 -4.83
CA GLU A 52 -2.17 -0.47 -6.03
C GLU A 52 -1.28 0.39 -6.95
N THR A 53 -1.55 1.70 -7.05
CA THR A 53 -0.68 2.63 -7.77
C THR A 53 0.69 2.72 -7.13
N SER A 54 0.77 2.71 -5.80
CA SER A 54 2.04 2.67 -5.07
C SER A 54 2.78 1.37 -5.36
N ILE A 55 2.12 0.21 -5.25
CA ILE A 55 2.70 -1.12 -5.48
C ILE A 55 3.17 -1.28 -6.94
N GLY A 56 2.40 -0.77 -7.89
CA GLY A 56 2.68 -0.85 -9.33
C GLY A 56 3.60 0.25 -9.88
N ALA A 57 4.09 1.18 -9.04
CA ALA A 57 4.91 2.30 -9.50
C ALA A 57 6.22 1.82 -10.14
N SER A 58 6.61 2.46 -11.24
CA SER A 58 7.82 2.09 -11.99
C SER A 58 9.11 2.30 -11.20
N ASN A 59 9.11 3.27 -10.27
CA ASN A 59 10.28 3.61 -9.47
C ASN A 59 9.89 3.57 -7.99
N GLN A 60 10.66 2.80 -7.22
CA GLN A 60 10.42 2.62 -5.80
C GLN A 60 11.74 2.57 -5.03
N CYS A 61 11.68 2.95 -3.76
CA CYS A 61 12.71 2.61 -2.79
C CYS A 61 12.08 2.15 -1.48
N TYR A 62 12.79 1.29 -0.77
CA TYR A 62 12.36 0.69 0.48
C TYR A 62 13.47 0.73 1.52
N ALA A 63 13.14 1.09 2.75
CA ALA A 63 14.04 1.04 3.89
C ALA A 63 13.35 0.33 5.06
N PRO A 64 13.86 -0.85 5.47
CA PRO A 64 13.38 -1.50 6.69
C PRO A 64 13.97 -0.84 7.93
N GLY A 65 13.23 -0.88 9.04
CA GLY A 65 13.78 -0.55 10.36
C GLY A 65 14.22 0.90 10.54
N VAL A 66 13.48 1.85 9.96
CA VAL A 66 13.70 3.29 10.13
C VAL A 66 13.24 3.73 11.53
N PRO A 67 14.12 4.32 12.35
CA PRO A 67 13.73 4.77 13.69
C PRO A 67 12.72 5.93 13.66
N ALA A 68 11.79 5.96 14.62
CA ALA A 68 10.75 6.99 14.76
C ALA A 68 11.28 8.44 14.63
N GLY A 69 12.43 8.72 15.26
CA GLY A 69 13.06 10.03 15.21
C GLY A 69 13.44 10.47 13.79
N ARG A 70 13.86 9.54 12.94
CA ARG A 70 14.17 9.81 11.52
C ARG A 70 12.92 9.85 10.66
N LEU A 71 11.95 8.98 10.95
CA LEU A 71 10.67 8.93 10.23
C LEU A 71 9.98 10.30 10.20
N SER A 72 9.97 11.02 11.34
CA SER A 72 9.38 12.35 11.44
C SER A 72 9.90 13.36 10.40
N ARG A 73 11.17 13.23 10.00
CA ARG A 73 11.78 14.09 8.98
C ARG A 73 11.33 13.71 7.58
N ILE A 74 11.24 12.40 7.29
CA ILE A 74 10.79 11.87 5.98
C ILE A 74 9.35 12.30 5.72
N VAL A 75 8.47 12.13 6.71
CA VAL A 75 7.02 12.41 6.55
C VAL A 75 6.69 13.91 6.46
N SER A 76 7.63 14.79 6.80
CA SER A 76 7.36 16.24 6.88
C SER A 76 6.91 16.87 5.56
N GLY A 77 7.34 16.30 4.43
CA GLY A 77 6.94 16.71 3.07
C GLY A 77 5.64 16.08 2.56
N TYR A 78 5.02 15.19 3.34
CA TYR A 78 3.88 14.38 2.92
C TYR A 78 2.63 14.73 3.74
N ARG A 79 1.46 14.44 3.18
CA ARG A 79 0.16 14.58 3.84
C ARG A 79 -0.47 13.20 4.00
N PRO A 80 -1.05 12.84 5.16
CA PRO A 80 -1.77 11.58 5.26
C PRO A 80 -2.92 11.54 4.25
N LEU A 81 -3.12 10.40 3.60
CA LEU A 81 -4.33 10.15 2.83
C LEU A 81 -5.51 10.25 3.80
N PRO A 82 -6.54 11.09 3.54
CA PRO A 82 -7.61 11.35 4.50
C PRO A 82 -8.68 10.24 4.48
N LEU A 83 -8.23 8.98 4.53
CA LEU A 83 -9.04 7.76 4.55
C LEU A 83 -8.69 6.94 5.80
N GLN A 84 -9.54 5.96 6.14
CA GLN A 84 -9.31 5.14 7.34
C GLN A 84 -8.11 4.23 7.14
N GLU A 85 -7.47 3.84 8.24
CA GLU A 85 -6.44 2.81 8.20
C GLU A 85 -7.10 1.45 7.94
N LEU A 86 -6.67 0.77 6.87
CA LEU A 86 -7.15 -0.57 6.56
C LEU A 86 -6.36 -1.63 7.35
N PRO A 87 -7.00 -2.73 7.76
CA PRO A 87 -6.33 -3.82 8.47
C PRO A 87 -5.36 -4.63 7.57
N CYS A 88 -5.34 -4.39 6.27
CA CYS A 88 -4.63 -5.13 5.23
C CYS A 88 -4.10 -4.13 4.17
N PRO A 89 -2.94 -4.36 3.52
CA PRO A 89 -2.09 -5.57 3.53
C PRO A 89 -1.04 -5.64 4.66
N SER A 90 -0.93 -4.62 5.49
CA SER A 90 -0.12 -4.66 6.71
C SER A 90 -0.84 -3.91 7.82
N MET A 91 -0.84 -4.49 9.02
CA MET A 91 -1.34 -3.83 10.23
C MET A 91 -0.72 -2.43 10.33
N ASP A 92 -1.58 -1.42 10.47
CA ASP A 92 -1.20 -0.02 10.66
C ASP A 92 -0.42 0.63 9.50
N SER A 93 -0.53 0.10 8.27
CA SER A 93 0.08 0.81 7.14
C SER A 93 -0.64 2.11 6.83
N ARG A 94 0.12 3.20 6.84
CA ARG A 94 -0.33 4.54 6.47
C ARG A 94 0.21 4.91 5.10
N ILE A 95 -0.68 5.41 4.24
CA ILE A 95 -0.30 6.02 2.98
C ILE A 95 -0.26 7.54 3.17
N LEU A 96 0.84 8.15 2.77
CA LEU A 96 1.02 9.59 2.71
C LEU A 96 1.29 10.01 1.28
N VAL A 97 0.70 11.14 0.90
CA VAL A 97 0.73 11.71 -0.44
C VAL A 97 1.66 12.93 -0.44
N GLY A 98 2.69 12.85 -1.28
CA GLY A 98 3.59 13.96 -1.59
C GLY A 98 3.20 14.65 -2.89
N ALA A 99 4.03 15.58 -3.37
CA ALA A 99 3.78 16.27 -4.63
C ALA A 99 3.92 15.34 -5.85
N ASP A 100 4.87 14.42 -5.80
CA ASP A 100 5.31 13.56 -6.90
C ASP A 100 5.59 12.10 -6.48
N ALA A 101 5.38 11.77 -5.20
CA ALA A 101 5.61 10.46 -4.64
C ALA A 101 4.52 10.06 -3.62
N LEU A 102 4.30 8.76 -3.50
CA LEU A 102 3.53 8.12 -2.44
C LEU A 102 4.48 7.49 -1.43
N LEU A 103 4.17 7.64 -0.15
CA LEU A 103 4.93 7.10 0.97
C LEU A 103 4.04 6.12 1.73
N GLN A 104 4.47 4.87 1.85
CA GLN A 104 3.82 3.87 2.68
C GLN A 104 4.70 3.58 3.89
N ILE A 105 4.11 3.58 5.08
CA ILE A 105 4.79 3.34 6.34
C ILE A 105 4.03 2.27 7.08
N SER A 106 4.72 1.24 7.57
CA SER A 106 4.16 0.24 8.48
C SER A 106 5.11 0.04 9.66
N GLU A 107 4.61 -0.51 10.76
CA GLU A 107 5.49 -0.97 11.83
C GLU A 107 6.45 -2.04 11.29
N SER A 108 7.72 -1.96 11.69
CA SER A 108 8.70 -2.96 11.27
C SER A 108 8.51 -4.24 12.07
N VAL A 109 8.31 -5.35 11.38
CA VAL A 109 8.24 -6.70 11.99
C VAL A 109 9.62 -7.37 12.08
N SER A 110 10.67 -6.68 11.64
CA SER A 110 12.05 -7.17 11.51
C SER A 110 12.68 -7.54 12.84
N ASP A 111 12.36 -6.78 13.90
CA ASP A 111 12.91 -6.99 15.25
C ASP A 111 11.80 -6.91 16.30
N ARG A 112 11.21 -8.06 16.60
CA ARG A 112 10.15 -8.21 17.61
C ARG A 112 10.64 -8.02 19.05
N THR A 113 11.93 -7.79 19.27
CA THR A 113 12.48 -7.53 20.61
C THR A 113 12.38 -6.06 21.00
N LEU A 114 12.18 -5.16 20.04
CA LEU A 114 11.95 -3.75 20.28
C LEU A 114 10.47 -3.47 20.53
N PRO A 115 10.14 -2.49 21.39
CA PRO A 115 8.77 -2.03 21.56
C PRO A 115 8.11 -1.59 20.24
N PRO A 116 6.78 -1.81 20.08
CA PRO A 116 6.02 -1.24 18.98
C PRO A 116 6.22 0.28 18.86
N GLY A 117 6.22 0.79 17.63
CA GLY A 117 6.42 2.20 17.33
C GLY A 117 7.87 2.71 17.40
N GLU A 118 8.88 1.85 17.60
CA GLU A 118 10.29 2.26 17.56
C GLU A 118 10.90 2.24 16.16
N LEU A 119 10.53 1.24 15.36
CA LEU A 119 11.05 1.00 14.02
C LEU A 119 9.93 0.87 13.00
N PHE A 120 10.15 1.45 11.83
CA PHE A 120 9.16 1.48 10.75
C PHE A 120 9.78 1.01 9.44
N ASP A 121 8.99 0.29 8.67
CA ASP A 121 9.30 -0.03 7.30
C ASP A 121 8.71 1.05 6.41
N VAL A 122 9.55 1.62 5.54
CA VAL A 122 9.21 2.78 4.72
C VAL A 122 9.40 2.45 3.26
N SER A 123 8.34 2.58 2.48
CA SER A 123 8.37 2.45 1.02
C SER A 123 8.00 3.77 0.38
N VAL A 124 8.78 4.21 -0.61
CA VAL A 124 8.46 5.38 -1.43
C VAL A 124 8.26 4.92 -2.86
N SER A 125 7.21 5.42 -3.50
CA SER A 125 6.81 5.04 -4.85
C SER A 125 6.59 6.31 -5.67
N ALA A 126 7.18 6.39 -6.85
CA ALA A 126 7.06 7.55 -7.73
C ALA A 126 7.01 7.15 -9.20
N VAL A 127 6.40 8.02 -10.00
CA VAL A 127 6.35 7.85 -11.46
C VAL A 127 7.72 8.13 -12.08
N VAL A 128 8.46 9.10 -11.54
CA VAL A 128 9.74 9.56 -12.09
C VAL A 128 10.89 9.12 -11.18
N ALA A 129 11.97 8.61 -11.78
CA ALA A 129 13.16 8.16 -11.04
C ALA A 129 13.80 9.29 -10.21
N ALA A 130 13.80 10.52 -10.73
CA ALA A 130 14.35 11.70 -10.06
C ALA A 130 13.72 11.96 -8.68
N SER A 131 12.42 11.67 -8.51
CA SER A 131 11.72 11.80 -7.23
C SER A 131 12.26 10.80 -6.20
N ILE A 132 12.61 9.58 -6.64
CA ILE A 132 13.26 8.58 -5.78
C ILE A 132 14.71 8.98 -5.46
N ASP A 133 15.43 9.54 -6.43
CA ASP A 133 16.79 10.07 -6.22
C ASP A 133 16.77 11.17 -5.14
N GLU A 134 15.86 12.14 -5.24
CA GLU A 134 15.73 13.23 -4.28
C GLU A 134 15.46 12.74 -2.85
N VAL A 135 14.61 11.72 -2.68
CA VAL A 135 14.32 11.12 -1.37
C VAL A 135 15.57 10.46 -0.79
N ILE A 136 16.30 9.69 -1.60
CA ILE A 136 17.51 9.00 -1.16
C ILE A 136 18.60 10.00 -0.78
N ASP A 137 18.80 11.02 -1.61
CA ASP A 137 19.81 12.07 -1.41
C ASP A 137 19.48 12.97 -0.21
N SER A 138 18.20 13.14 0.11
CA SER A 138 17.74 13.89 1.30
C SER A 138 17.97 13.14 2.61
N PHE A 139 18.08 11.80 2.55
CA PHE A 139 18.26 10.93 3.72
C PHE A 139 19.32 9.85 3.47
N PRO A 140 20.59 10.22 3.21
CA PRO A 140 21.65 9.29 2.86
C PRO A 140 22.05 8.36 4.02
N GLU A 141 21.68 8.70 5.25
CA GLU A 141 21.90 7.87 6.44
C GLU A 141 20.94 6.67 6.54
N ILE A 142 19.92 6.60 5.68
CA ILE A 142 18.94 5.52 5.64
C ILE A 142 19.36 4.50 4.57
N PRO A 143 19.39 3.20 4.88
CA PRO A 143 19.84 2.16 3.95
C PRO A 143 18.76 1.82 2.90
N TRP A 144 18.45 2.77 2.03
CA TRP A 144 17.46 2.60 0.96
C TRP A 144 17.86 1.50 -0.02
N LYS A 145 16.92 0.61 -0.31
CA LYS A 145 17.00 -0.38 -1.38
C LYS A 145 16.11 0.09 -2.53
N ARG A 146 16.68 0.26 -3.72
CA ARG A 146 15.90 0.61 -4.91
C ARG A 146 15.25 -0.64 -5.51
N SER A 147 14.00 -0.50 -5.90
CA SER A 147 13.31 -1.42 -6.79
C SER A 147 12.78 -0.62 -7.98
N SER A 148 13.09 -1.09 -9.19
CA SER A 148 12.34 -0.69 -10.36
C SER A 148 11.35 -1.81 -10.65
N ALA A 149 10.10 -1.47 -10.95
CA ALA A 149 9.16 -2.47 -11.44
C ALA A 149 9.81 -3.19 -12.64
N VAL A 150 9.84 -4.52 -12.58
CA VAL A 150 10.20 -5.31 -13.76
C VAL A 150 9.13 -4.96 -14.80
N VAL A 151 9.53 -4.30 -15.88
CA VAL A 151 8.68 -4.19 -17.07
C VAL A 151 8.28 -5.62 -17.38
N ALA A 152 7.00 -5.95 -17.22
CA ALA A 152 6.48 -7.21 -17.72
C ALA A 152 6.90 -7.24 -19.19
N GLY A 153 7.91 -8.05 -19.52
CA GLY A 153 8.33 -8.21 -20.90
C GLY A 153 7.08 -8.54 -21.69
N GLU A 154 6.90 -7.91 -22.85
CA GLU A 154 5.78 -8.19 -23.74
C GLU A 154 5.49 -9.68 -23.71
N PHE A 155 4.37 -10.07 -23.10
CA PHE A 155 3.94 -11.46 -23.18
C PHE A 155 3.81 -11.72 -24.68
N PRO A 156 4.56 -12.70 -25.25
CA PRO A 156 4.27 -13.11 -26.62
C PRO A 156 2.78 -13.44 -26.65
N PRO A 157 2.04 -13.12 -27.73
CA PRO A 157 0.61 -13.38 -27.79
C PRO A 157 0.39 -14.87 -27.59
N GLU A 158 0.08 -15.28 -26.36
CA GLU A 158 -0.27 -16.64 -26.06
C GLU A 158 -1.66 -16.86 -26.65
N ASP A 159 -1.77 -17.91 -27.46
CA ASP A 159 -3.03 -18.40 -27.95
C ASP A 159 -4.00 -18.53 -26.76
N PRO A 160 -5.24 -17.99 -26.84
CA PRO A 160 -6.16 -18.08 -25.72
C PRO A 160 -6.39 -19.56 -25.35
N PRO A 161 -6.45 -19.89 -24.05
CA PRO A 161 -6.59 -21.26 -23.59
C PRO A 161 -7.83 -21.92 -24.19
N GLU A 162 -7.76 -23.22 -24.50
CA GLU A 162 -8.77 -23.95 -25.27
C GLU A 162 -10.20 -23.83 -24.74
N PHE A 163 -10.39 -23.56 -23.45
CA PHE A 163 -11.73 -23.38 -22.86
C PHE A 163 -12.41 -22.06 -23.28
N LEU A 164 -11.69 -21.15 -23.95
CA LEU A 164 -12.22 -19.92 -24.56
C LEU A 164 -12.42 -20.04 -26.08
N ARG A 165 -12.16 -21.22 -26.68
CA ARG A 165 -12.42 -21.51 -28.10
C ARG A 165 -13.76 -22.21 -28.32
#